data_AF-K3WLC7-F1
#
_entry.id   AF-K3WLC7-F1
#
_cell.length_a   1.000
_cell.length_b   1.000
_cell.length_c   1.000
_cell.angle_alpha   90.00
_cell.angle_beta   90.00
_cell.angle_gamma   90.00
#
_symmetry.space_group_name_H-M   'P 1'
#
loop_
_entity.id
_entity.type
_entity.pdbx_description
1 polymer ?
#
loop_
_entity_poly.entity_id
_entity_poly.type
_entity_poly.pdbx_seq_one_letter_code
_entity_poly.pdbx_strand_id
1 'polypeptide(L)'
;MLVTLQFLLPSFEKRLEEGVITGLVPVVASVVALMLFTNALLFKDSSASNNKSAALQLMHGGIALGCGSAFFHVVIVLFGAPVNELVLHTYLLATLLASLTVLPVAMCLGLDLQEWIAVLINLRARTLEDIYLASTAIGAVLGAYVGALPIPLDWDRPWQATRSASSSVS
;
A
#
# COMPACT_ATOMS: atom_id res chain seq x y z
N MET A 1 -41.05 13.70 -0.74
CA MET A 1 -40.26 12.44 -0.76
C MET A 1 -38.99 12.59 -1.61
N LEU A 2 -39.07 13.10 -2.86
CA LEU A 2 -37.90 13.38 -3.72
C LEU A 2 -36.90 14.40 -3.14
N VAL A 3 -37.39 15.50 -2.54
CA VAL A 3 -36.53 16.56 -1.96
C VAL A 3 -35.72 16.06 -0.76
N THR A 4 -36.31 15.19 0.06
CA THR A 4 -35.64 14.59 1.22
C THR A 4 -34.55 13.61 0.78
N LEU A 5 -34.79 12.82 -0.26
CA LEU A 5 -33.81 11.90 -0.83
C LEU A 5 -32.60 12.63 -1.42
N GLN A 6 -32.83 13.78 -2.06
CA GLN A 6 -31.79 14.61 -2.69
C GLN A 6 -30.84 15.29 -1.68
N PHE A 7 -31.32 15.54 -0.45
CA PHE A 7 -30.47 16.02 0.65
C PHE A 7 -29.82 14.88 1.45
N LEU A 8 -30.48 13.71 1.52
CA LEU A 8 -30.02 12.57 2.31
C LEU A 8 -28.88 11.80 1.61
N LEU A 9 -28.95 11.65 0.28
CA LEU A 9 -27.93 10.97 -0.53
C LEU A 9 -26.51 11.53 -0.33
N PRO A 10 -26.24 12.83 -0.55
CA PRO A 10 -24.90 13.38 -0.36
C PRO A 10 -24.43 13.37 1.10
N SER A 11 -25.36 13.39 2.06
CA SER A 11 -25.05 13.30 3.50
C SER A 11 -24.69 11.87 3.92
N PHE A 12 -25.34 10.87 3.30
CA PHE A 12 -25.05 9.46 3.51
C PHE A 12 -23.73 9.05 2.86
N GLU A 13 -23.45 9.55 1.65
CA GLU A 13 -22.18 9.33 0.95
C GLU A 13 -20.99 9.89 1.73
N LYS A 14 -21.09 11.13 2.25
CA LYS A 14 -20.07 11.66 3.17
C LYS A 14 -19.87 10.80 4.42
N ARG A 15 -20.95 10.26 5.01
CA ARG A 15 -20.85 9.36 6.18
C ARG A 15 -20.15 8.05 5.85
N LEU A 16 -20.34 7.53 4.64
CA LEU A 16 -19.65 6.32 4.18
C LEU A 16 -18.17 6.60 3.98
N GLU A 17 -17.80 7.71 3.34
CA GLU A 17 -16.40 8.09 3.15
C GLU A 17 -15.68 8.30 4.48
N GLU A 18 -16.30 9.03 5.41
CA GLU A 18 -15.77 9.23 6.75
C GLU A 18 -15.62 7.92 7.53
N GLY A 19 -16.60 7.01 7.41
CA GLY A 19 -16.56 5.68 8.03
C GLY A 19 -15.43 4.80 7.48
N VAL A 20 -15.25 4.81 6.15
CA VAL A 20 -14.17 4.07 5.46
C VAL A 20 -12.81 4.61 5.88
N ILE A 21 -12.61 5.93 5.87
CA ILE A 21 -11.33 6.55 6.28
C ILE A 21 -11.01 6.23 7.74
N THR A 22 -12.00 6.32 8.63
CA THR A 22 -11.83 6.07 10.06
C THR A 22 -11.40 4.62 10.33
N GLY A 23 -11.88 3.66 9.54
CA GLY A 23 -11.45 2.26 9.62
C GLY A 23 -10.10 1.99 8.93
N LEU A 24 -9.84 2.63 7.79
CA LEU A 24 -8.67 2.35 6.95
C LEU A 24 -7.35 2.82 7.58
N VAL A 25 -7.33 4.03 8.16
CA VAL A 25 -6.13 4.60 8.79
C VAL A 25 -5.54 3.70 9.88
N PRO A 26 -6.29 3.22 10.90
CA PRO A 26 -5.73 2.35 11.93
C PRO A 26 -5.33 0.98 11.38
N VAL A 27 -6.01 0.48 10.34
CA VAL A 27 -5.62 -0.77 9.68
C VAL A 27 -4.24 -0.61 9.03
N VAL A 28 -4.03 0.42 8.21
CA VAL A 28 -2.73 0.68 7.58
C VAL A 28 -1.66 0.92 8.64
N ALA A 29 -1.95 1.72 9.67
CA ALA A 29 -1.01 1.97 10.76
C ALA A 29 -0.62 0.68 11.50
N SER A 30 -1.58 -0.21 11.79
CA SER A 30 -1.30 -1.49 12.46
C SER A 30 -0.48 -2.44 11.58
N VAL A 31 -0.71 -2.47 10.27
CA VAL A 31 0.10 -3.25 9.32
C VAL A 31 1.52 -2.70 9.26
N VAL A 32 1.69 -1.38 9.14
CA VAL A 32 3.02 -0.73 9.14
C VAL A 32 3.75 -1.00 10.45
N ALA A 33 3.07 -0.91 11.59
CA ALA A 33 3.64 -1.19 12.90
C ALA A 33 4.06 -2.66 13.03
N LEU A 34 3.22 -3.59 12.56
CA LEU A 34 3.54 -5.02 12.55
C LEU A 34 4.74 -5.30 11.66
N MET A 35 4.81 -4.71 10.47
CA MET A 35 5.94 -4.85 9.55
C MET A 35 7.23 -4.27 10.14
N LEU A 36 7.17 -3.10 10.79
CA LEU A 36 8.30 -2.54 11.52
C LEU A 36 8.78 -3.50 12.62
N PHE A 37 7.84 -4.06 13.38
CA PHE A 37 8.15 -4.96 14.47
C PHE A 37 8.78 -6.27 13.98
N THR A 38 8.20 -6.92 12.97
CA THR A 38 8.72 -8.18 12.43
C THR A 38 10.08 -8.00 11.77
N ASN A 39 10.29 -6.94 10.99
CA ASN A 39 11.60 -6.63 10.40
C ASN A 39 12.64 -6.28 11.47
N ALA A 40 12.25 -5.53 12.51
CA ALA A 40 13.15 -5.25 13.62
C ALA A 40 13.56 -6.53 14.36
N LEU A 41 12.66 -7.49 14.57
CA LEU A 41 13.00 -8.78 15.18
C LEU A 41 13.90 -9.62 14.27
N LEU A 42 13.58 -9.71 12.97
CA LEU A 42 14.34 -10.51 12.00
C LEU A 42 15.78 -10.01 11.88
N PHE A 43 15.97 -8.70 11.75
CA PHE A 43 17.28 -8.10 11.56
C PHE A 43 18.01 -7.80 12.86
N LYS A 44 17.37 -7.90 14.04
CA LYS A 44 18.01 -7.73 15.34
C LYS A 44 19.06 -8.80 15.60
N ASP A 45 18.78 -10.06 15.27
CA ASP A 45 19.77 -11.14 15.44
C ASP A 45 20.96 -10.95 14.48
N SER A 46 20.68 -10.53 13.24
CA SER A 46 21.69 -10.13 12.26
C SER A 46 22.50 -8.90 12.76
N SER A 47 21.85 -7.96 13.45
CA SER A 47 22.44 -6.77 14.08
C SER A 47 23.17 -7.03 15.39
N ALA A 48 22.92 -8.15 16.08
CA ALA A 48 23.68 -8.52 17.27
C ALA A 48 25.03 -9.14 16.87
N SER A 49 25.06 -9.81 15.70
CA SER A 49 26.28 -10.31 15.07
C SER A 49 27.09 -9.20 14.39
N ASN A 50 26.42 -8.25 13.75
CA ASN A 50 27.03 -7.14 13.02
C ASN A 50 27.16 -5.90 13.92
N ASN A 51 28.25 -5.13 13.88
CA ASN A 51 28.42 -3.90 14.71
C ASN A 51 27.53 -2.72 14.26
N LYS A 52 26.38 -2.98 13.64
CA LYS A 52 25.38 -1.98 13.27
C LYS A 52 24.45 -1.77 14.45
N SER A 53 24.12 -0.52 14.77
CA SER A 53 23.14 -0.24 15.82
C SER A 53 21.72 -0.48 15.31
N ALA A 54 20.88 -1.16 16.10
CA ALA A 54 19.45 -1.33 15.77
C ALA A 54 18.75 0.02 15.58
N ALA A 55 19.18 1.05 16.31
CA ALA A 55 18.72 2.42 16.13
C ALA A 55 18.99 2.94 14.71
N LEU A 56 20.16 2.68 14.14
CA LEU A 56 20.50 3.11 12.78
C LEU A 56 19.62 2.42 11.73
N GLN A 57 19.29 1.14 11.92
CA GLN A 57 18.39 0.42 11.02
C GLN A 57 16.97 1.00 11.04
N LEU A 58 16.45 1.34 12.22
CA LEU A 58 15.16 2.00 12.37
C LEU A 58 15.15 3.40 11.73
N MET A 59 16.25 4.15 11.84
CA MET A 59 16.37 5.44 11.16
C MET A 59 16.36 5.29 9.64
N HIS A 60 17.13 4.35 9.09
CA HIS A 60 17.09 4.05 7.65
C HIS A 60 15.68 3.64 7.21
N GLY A 61 15.02 2.76 7.96
CA GLY A 61 13.65 2.35 7.71
C GLY A 61 12.66 3.52 7.70
N GLY A 62 12.74 4.42 8.69
CA GLY A 62 11.86 5.59 8.76
C GLY A 62 12.06 6.58 7.60
N ILE A 63 13.32 6.87 7.24
CA ILE A 63 13.66 7.73 6.10
C ILE A 63 13.15 7.09 4.80
N ALA A 64 13.44 5.80 4.61
CA ALA A 64 13.08 5.06 3.42
C ALA A 64 11.56 4.89 3.28
N LEU A 65 10.83 4.72 4.39
CA LEU A 65 9.37 4.69 4.39
C LEU A 65 8.80 6.03 3.93
N GLY A 66 9.29 7.16 4.47
CA GLY A 66 8.82 8.49 4.06
C GLY A 66 9.10 8.78 2.58
N CYS A 67 10.33 8.55 2.13
CA CYS A 67 10.73 8.74 0.73
C CYS A 67 10.00 7.77 -0.21
N GLY A 68 9.86 6.51 0.19
CA GLY A 68 9.15 5.48 -0.57
C GLY A 68 7.67 5.78 -0.72
N SER A 69 6.99 6.23 0.35
CA SER A 69 5.59 6.64 0.30
C SER A 69 5.38 7.80 -0.67
N ALA A 70 6.27 8.80 -0.65
CA ALA A 70 6.22 9.91 -1.59
C ALA A 70 6.40 9.44 -3.04
N PHE A 71 7.38 8.56 -3.29
CA PHE A 71 7.61 7.98 -4.61
C PHE A 71 6.39 7.20 -5.12
N PHE A 72 5.85 6.28 -4.33
CA PHE A 72 4.68 5.49 -4.73
C PHE A 72 3.44 6.37 -4.92
N HIS A 73 3.27 7.41 -4.11
CA HIS A 73 2.17 8.36 -4.29
C HIS A 73 2.23 9.05 -5.65
N VAL A 74 3.42 9.54 -6.05
CA VAL A 74 3.63 10.12 -7.38
C VAL A 74 3.35 9.10 -8.49
N VAL A 75 3.84 7.87 -8.34
CA VAL A 75 3.59 6.80 -9.31
C VAL A 75 2.09 6.53 -9.46
N ILE A 76 1.35 6.37 -8.36
CA ILE A 76 -0.09 6.10 -8.36
C ILE A 76 -0.86 7.26 -9.02
N VAL A 77 -0.47 8.51 -8.74
CA VAL A 77 -1.03 9.70 -9.40
C VAL A 77 -0.79 9.67 -10.90
N LEU A 78 0.42 9.32 -11.35
CA LEU A 78 0.74 9.20 -12.78
C LEU A 78 -0.04 8.07 -13.48
N PHE A 79 -0.41 7.01 -12.76
CA PHE A 79 -1.28 5.94 -13.26
C PHE A 79 -2.75 6.36 -13.40
N GLY A 80 -3.11 7.59 -13.03
CA GLY A 80 -4.43 8.17 -13.27
C GLY A 80 -5.28 8.37 -12.02
N ALA A 81 -4.70 8.25 -10.82
CA ALA A 81 -5.43 8.57 -9.59
C ALA A 81 -5.70 10.08 -9.47
N PRO A 82 -6.91 10.49 -9.02
CA PRO A 82 -7.26 11.91 -8.89
C PRO A 82 -6.43 12.61 -7.80
N VAL A 83 -5.81 13.73 -8.17
CA VAL A 83 -4.80 14.45 -7.34
C VAL A 83 -5.42 15.16 -6.13
N ASN A 84 -6.69 15.55 -6.17
CA ASN A 84 -7.26 16.44 -5.15
C ASN A 84 -8.37 15.81 -4.29
N GLU A 85 -9.09 14.80 -4.79
CA GLU A 85 -10.26 14.26 -4.09
C GLU A 85 -9.94 13.02 -3.23
N LEU A 86 -8.93 12.21 -3.61
CA LEU A 86 -8.56 10.96 -2.90
C LEU A 86 -7.11 10.94 -2.42
N VAL A 87 -6.55 12.10 -2.03
CA VAL A 87 -5.15 12.19 -1.56
C VAL A 87 -4.88 11.24 -0.40
N LEU A 88 -5.77 11.20 0.59
CA LEU A 88 -5.57 10.35 1.77
C LEU A 88 -5.59 8.86 1.39
N HIS A 89 -6.53 8.44 0.56
CA HIS A 89 -6.65 7.04 0.11
C HIS A 89 -5.42 6.59 -0.70
N THR A 90 -4.99 7.41 -1.66
CA THR A 90 -3.82 7.13 -2.49
C THR A 90 -2.52 7.16 -1.67
N TYR A 91 -2.42 8.05 -0.69
CA TYR A 91 -1.29 8.12 0.22
C TYR A 91 -1.22 6.95 1.19
N LEU A 92 -2.38 6.48 1.71
CA LEU A 92 -2.45 5.29 2.55
C LEU A 92 -2.02 4.03 1.78
N LEU A 93 -2.45 3.89 0.53
CA LEU A 93 -1.99 2.83 -0.36
C LEU A 93 -0.48 2.92 -0.64
N ALA A 94 0.01 4.12 -0.94
CA ALA A 94 1.44 4.37 -1.16
C ALA A 94 2.27 4.01 0.08
N THR A 95 1.77 4.36 1.27
CA THR A 95 2.41 4.04 2.55
C THR A 95 2.44 2.54 2.82
N LEU A 96 1.34 1.84 2.52
CA LEU A 96 1.28 0.39 2.61
C LEU A 96 2.31 -0.27 1.68
N LEU A 97 2.36 0.14 0.41
CA LEU A 97 3.34 -0.35 -0.56
C LEU A 97 4.78 -0.07 -0.14
N ALA A 98 5.07 1.15 0.32
CA ALA A 98 6.39 1.51 0.82
C ALA A 98 6.80 0.67 2.03
N SER A 99 5.87 0.37 2.93
CA SER A 99 6.12 -0.46 4.12
C SER A 99 6.40 -1.92 3.80
N LEU A 100 5.86 -2.43 2.69
CA LEU A 100 6.06 -3.81 2.26
C LEU A 100 7.31 -4.00 1.39
N THR A 101 7.73 -2.94 0.66
CA THR A 101 8.80 -3.03 -0.33
C THR A 101 10.10 -2.36 0.14
N VAL A 102 10.02 -1.08 0.51
CA VAL A 102 11.19 -0.23 0.75
C VAL A 102 11.68 -0.35 2.20
N LEU A 103 10.76 -0.47 3.15
CA LEU A 103 11.08 -0.60 4.58
C LEU A 103 11.99 -1.80 4.91
N PRO A 104 11.65 -3.06 4.54
CA PRO A 104 12.49 -4.21 4.89
C PRO A 104 13.89 -4.10 4.25
N VAL A 105 13.96 -3.59 3.02
CA VAL A 105 15.20 -3.41 2.26
C VAL A 105 16.11 -2.37 2.94
N ALA A 106 15.54 -1.25 3.37
CA ALA A 106 16.29 -0.20 4.05
C ALA A 106 16.79 -0.61 5.45
N MET A 107 16.03 -1.45 6.17
CA MET A 107 16.45 -1.94 7.49
C MET A 107 17.61 -2.95 7.39
N CYS A 108 17.62 -3.81 6.37
CA CYS A 108 18.66 -4.81 6.14
C CYS A 108 19.91 -4.21 5.47
N LEU A 109 19.74 -3.56 4.31
CA LEU A 109 20.83 -3.11 3.44
C LEU A 109 21.27 -1.67 3.72
N GLY A 110 20.49 -0.89 4.48
CA GLY A 110 20.71 0.55 4.66
C GLY A 110 20.23 1.36 3.45
N LEU A 111 20.74 2.58 3.27
CA LEU A 111 20.35 3.48 2.17
C LEU A 111 21.25 3.35 0.92
N ASP A 112 21.84 2.18 0.68
CA ASP A 112 22.67 1.94 -0.52
C ASP A 112 21.82 1.50 -1.72
N LEU A 113 21.60 2.43 -2.64
CA LEU A 113 20.82 2.20 -3.86
C LEU A 113 21.41 1.09 -4.76
N GLN A 114 22.71 0.86 -4.75
CA GLN A 114 23.33 -0.18 -5.59
C GLN A 114 22.93 -1.57 -5.12
N GLU A 115 22.92 -1.78 -3.80
CA GLU A 115 22.46 -3.04 -3.21
C GLU A 115 20.95 -3.22 -3.37
N TRP A 116 20.17 -2.14 -3.31
CA TRP A 116 18.74 -2.20 -3.57
C TRP A 116 18.45 -2.65 -5.00
N ILE A 117 19.14 -2.07 -6.00
CA ILE A 117 19.01 -2.46 -7.40
C ILE A 117 19.46 -3.92 -7.58
N ALA A 118 20.54 -4.34 -6.92
CA ALA A 118 21.02 -5.71 -7.02
C ALA A 118 19.99 -6.73 -6.50
N VAL A 119 19.35 -6.46 -5.36
CA VAL A 119 18.39 -7.39 -4.75
C VAL A 119 17.00 -7.29 -5.41
N LEU A 120 16.49 -6.09 -5.63
CA LEU A 120 15.12 -5.88 -6.13
C LEU A 120 14.99 -6.02 -7.65
N ILE A 121 15.96 -5.49 -8.41
CA ILE A 121 15.88 -5.45 -9.88
C ILE A 121 16.62 -6.62 -10.50
N ASN A 122 17.85 -6.89 -10.04
CA ASN A 122 18.64 -8.01 -10.58
C ASN A 122 18.29 -9.35 -9.93
N LEU A 123 17.35 -9.38 -8.97
CA LEU A 123 16.96 -10.55 -8.18
C LEU A 123 18.17 -11.36 -7.69
N ARG A 124 19.21 -10.67 -7.24
CA ARG A 124 20.44 -11.28 -6.73
C ARG A 124 20.19 -11.87 -5.34
N ALA A 125 19.53 -13.02 -5.29
CA ALA A 125 19.17 -13.72 -4.07
C ALA A 125 20.31 -14.66 -3.62
N ARG A 126 21.29 -14.13 -2.87
CA ARG A 126 22.43 -14.91 -2.37
C ARG A 126 22.19 -15.45 -0.97
N THR A 127 21.41 -14.73 -0.18
CA THR A 127 21.10 -15.06 1.21
C THR A 127 19.59 -15.24 1.44
N LEU A 128 19.21 -15.85 2.56
CA LEU A 128 17.80 -15.95 2.97
C LEU A 128 17.18 -14.56 3.18
N GLU A 129 17.96 -13.59 3.64
CA GLU A 129 17.55 -12.19 3.76
C GLU A 129 17.19 -11.62 2.38
N ASP A 130 18.05 -11.79 1.36
CA ASP A 130 17.78 -11.31 -0.01
C ASP A 130 16.49 -11.93 -0.61
N ILE A 131 16.25 -13.23 -0.36
CA ILE A 131 15.03 -13.92 -0.82
C ILE A 131 13.80 -13.32 -0.14
N TYR A 132 13.87 -13.07 1.17
CA TYR A 132 12.80 -12.42 1.91
C TYR A 132 12.51 -11.01 1.37
N LEU A 133 13.55 -10.20 1.13
CA LEU A 133 13.42 -8.86 0.57
C LEU A 133 12.79 -8.86 -0.84
N ALA A 134 13.23 -9.75 -1.72
CA ALA A 134 12.70 -9.84 -3.08
C ALA A 134 11.26 -10.38 -3.09
N SER A 135 10.97 -11.44 -2.32
CA SER A 135 9.63 -12.05 -2.28
C SER A 135 8.58 -11.12 -1.70
N THR A 136 8.91 -10.35 -0.66
CA THR A 136 8.00 -9.34 -0.09
C THR A 136 7.74 -8.21 -1.09
N ALA A 137 8.76 -7.71 -1.77
CA ALA A 137 8.59 -6.66 -2.79
C ALA A 137 7.73 -7.12 -3.97
N ILE A 138 8.02 -8.30 -4.54
CA ILE A 138 7.26 -8.88 -5.65
C ILE A 138 5.82 -9.16 -5.21
N GLY A 139 5.63 -9.76 -4.04
CA GLY A 139 4.32 -10.07 -3.48
C GLY A 139 3.47 -8.81 -3.26
N ALA A 140 4.06 -7.71 -2.80
CA ALA A 140 3.36 -6.44 -2.60
C ALA A 140 2.91 -5.81 -3.92
N VAL A 141 3.78 -5.77 -4.93
CA VAL A 141 3.45 -5.22 -6.25
C VAL A 141 2.38 -6.07 -6.94
N LEU A 142 2.54 -7.40 -6.92
CA LEU A 142 1.54 -8.32 -7.47
C LEU A 142 0.21 -8.22 -6.72
N GLY A 143 0.25 -8.14 -5.39
CA GLY A 143 -0.93 -7.99 -4.55
C GLY A 143 -1.69 -6.69 -4.85
N ALA A 144 -0.98 -5.57 -5.01
CA ALA A 144 -1.59 -4.30 -5.40
C ALA A 144 -2.16 -4.34 -6.82
N TYR A 145 -1.47 -4.98 -7.77
CA TYR A 145 -1.97 -5.15 -9.13
C TYR A 145 -3.24 -6.01 -9.18
N VAL A 146 -3.24 -7.15 -8.50
CA VAL A 146 -4.42 -8.04 -8.40
C VAL A 146 -5.55 -7.35 -7.64
N GLY A 147 -5.24 -6.59 -6.59
CA GLY A 147 -6.20 -5.81 -5.81
C GLY A 147 -6.86 -4.67 -6.60
N ALA A 148 -6.25 -4.26 -7.72
CA ALA A 148 -6.83 -3.27 -8.63
C ALA A 148 -7.78 -3.89 -9.69
N LEU A 149 -7.78 -5.22 -9.87
CA LEU A 149 -8.67 -5.92 -10.82
C LEU A 149 -10.18 -5.75 -10.56
N PRO A 150 -10.68 -5.65 -9.31
CA PRO A 150 -12.10 -5.43 -9.06
C PRO A 150 -12.60 -4.06 -9.55
N ILE A 151 -11.72 -3.07 -9.71
CA ILE A 151 -12.08 -1.69 -10.11
C ILE A 151 -12.69 -1.65 -11.53
N PRO A 152 -12.07 -2.20 -12.59
CA PRO A 152 -12.70 -2.26 -13.91
C PRO A 152 -13.87 -3.27 -13.98
N LEU A 153 -13.97 -4.16 -13.00
CA LEU A 153 -15.10 -5.07 -12.81
C LEU A 153 -16.25 -4.42 -12.02
N ASP A 154 -16.20 -3.10 -11.74
CA ASP A 154 -17.34 -2.37 -11.20
C ASP A 154 -18.57 -2.63 -12.08
N TRP A 155 -19.50 -3.38 -11.50
CA TRP A 155 -20.74 -3.86 -12.09
C TRP A 155 -21.76 -2.71 -12.27
N ASP A 156 -21.38 -1.48 -11.95
CA ASP A 156 -22.21 -0.27 -11.97
C ASP A 156 -22.24 0.42 -13.33
N ARG A 157 -22.10 -0.35 -14.42
CA ARG A 157 -22.29 0.21 -15.76
C ARG A 157 -23.79 0.35 -16.04
N PRO A 158 -24.28 1.52 -16.49
CA PRO A 158 -25.72 1.79 -16.65
C PRO A 158 -26.46 0.81 -17.60
N TRP A 159 -25.76 0.12 -18.50
CA TRP A 159 -26.33 -0.90 -19.40
C TRP A 159 -26.66 -2.24 -18.71
N GLN A 160 -26.12 -2.51 -17.52
CA GLN A 160 -26.40 -3.72 -16.73
C GLN A 160 -27.74 -3.61 -15.99
N ALA A 161 -28.08 -2.42 -15.48
CA ALA A 161 -29.36 -2.12 -14.84
C ALA A 161 -30.57 -2.29 -15.80
N THR A 162 -30.37 -2.11 -17.11
CA THR A 162 -31.45 -2.27 -18.10
C THR A 162 -31.79 -3.74 -18.37
N ARG A 163 -30.80 -4.65 -18.28
CA ARG A 163 -31.03 -6.08 -18.56
C ARG A 163 -31.82 -6.78 -17.46
N SER A 164 -31.56 -6.47 -16.19
CA SER A 164 -32.32 -7.03 -15.05
C SER A 164 -33.77 -6.57 -15.03
N ALA A 165 -34.06 -5.35 -15.49
CA ALA A 165 -35.44 -4.83 -15.61
C ALA A 165 -36.24 -5.51 -16.74
N SER A 166 -35.58 -5.94 -17.82
CA SER A 166 -36.26 -6.66 -18.91
C SER A 166 -36.59 -8.13 -18.60
N SER A 167 -35.88 -8.75 -17.65
CA SER A 167 -36.10 -10.15 -17.26
C SER A 167 -37.14 -10.35 -16.15
N SER A 168 -37.59 -9.29 -15.49
CA SER A 168 -38.66 -9.33 -14.47
C SER A 168 -40.05 -9.02 -15.04
N VAL A 169 -40.16 -8.80 -16.36
CA VAL A 169 -41.40 -8.41 -17.06
C VAL A 169 -41.89 -9.53 -18.01
N SER A 170 -41.19 -10.66 -18.06
CA SER A 170 -41.58 -11.89 -18.77
C SER A 170 -41.95 -12.99 -17.78
#